data_AF-A0A381WX07-F1
#
_entry.id   AF-A0A381WX07-F1
#
_cell.length_a   1.000
_cell.length_b   1.000
_cell.length_c   1.000
_cell.angle_alpha   90.00
_cell.angle_beta   90.00
_cell.angle_gamma   90.00
#
_symmetry.space_group_name_H-M   'P 1'
#
loop_
_entity.id
_entity.type
_entity.pdbx_description
1 polymer ?
#
loop_
_entity_poly.entity_id
_entity_poly.type
_entity_poly.pdbx_seq_one_letter_code
_entity_poly.pdbx_strand_id
1 'polypeptide(L)' 'MYHDDNFGEWEGMEPGHPDYEDNVAFYRQVQDESVEKECSDCGRTVMLRPDYCRCNSCCERIERGYQY' A
#
# COMPACT_ATOMS: atom_id res chain seq x y z
N MET A 1 1.56 -11.85 -11.31
CA MET A 1 2.12 -10.71 -10.55
C MET A 1 0.93 -10.08 -9.86
N TYR A 2 0.78 -10.29 -8.55
CA TYR A 2 -0.33 -9.71 -7.78
C TYR A 2 -0.06 -8.21 -7.68
N HIS A 3 -0.70 -7.44 -8.55
CA HIS A 3 -0.80 -5.99 -8.40
C HIS A 3 -1.73 -5.77 -7.20
N ASP A 4 -1.15 -5.62 -6.02
CA ASP A 4 -1.91 -5.21 -4.86
C ASP A 4 -1.97 -3.67 -4.87
N ASP A 5 -3.17 -3.15 -5.13
CA ASP A 5 -3.50 -1.72 -5.11
C ASP A 5 -3.13 -1.03 -3.78
N ASN A 6 -2.77 -1.79 -2.73
CA ASN A 6 -2.36 -1.24 -1.44
C ASN A 6 -0.95 -0.70 -1.35
N PHE A 7 -0.07 -1.06 -2.29
CA PHE A 7 1.31 -0.59 -2.19
C PHE A 7 1.58 0.70 -2.97
N GLY A 8 0.58 1.31 -3.61
CA GLY A 8 0.70 2.64 -4.24
C GLY A 8 1.84 2.78 -5.26
N GLU A 9 2.08 4.02 -5.69
CA GLU A 9 3.33 4.44 -6.34
C GLU A 9 4.19 5.15 -5.30
N TRP A 10 5.44 4.71 -5.12
CA TRP A 10 6.38 5.34 -4.20
C TRP A 10 7.38 6.17 -5.01
N GLU A 11 7.54 7.44 -4.64
CA GLU A 11 8.60 8.29 -5.19
C GLU A 11 9.98 7.68 -4.85
N GLY A 12 10.92 7.74 -5.79
CA GLY A 12 12.26 7.20 -5.61
C GLY A 12 12.38 5.68 -5.74
N MET A 13 11.40 5.01 -6.36
CA MET A 13 11.49 3.60 -6.81
C MET A 13 12.13 3.45 -8.20
N GLU A 14 12.65 4.53 -8.77
CA GLU A 14 13.30 4.55 -10.08
C GLU A 14 14.80 4.23 -9.98
N PRO A 15 15.33 3.31 -10.82
CA PRO A 15 16.75 2.99 -10.82
C PRO A 15 17.61 4.23 -11.04
N GLY A 16 18.53 4.49 -10.11
CA GLY A 16 19.39 5.68 -10.12
C GLY A 16 18.92 6.80 -9.19
N HIS A 17 17.75 6.68 -8.56
CA HIS A 17 17.37 7.57 -7.45
C HIS A 17 18.25 7.28 -6.21
N PRO A 18 18.70 8.31 -5.47
CA PRO A 18 19.51 8.13 -4.27
C PRO A 18 18.92 7.16 -3.25
N ASP A 19 17.59 7.19 -3.10
CA ASP A 19 16.86 6.37 -2.12
C ASP A 19 16.35 5.04 -2.68
N TYR A 20 16.73 4.67 -3.92
CA TYR A 20 16.19 3.49 -4.60
C TYR A 20 16.36 2.19 -3.81
N GLU A 21 17.56 1.94 -3.29
CA GLU A 21 17.85 0.68 -2.59
C GLU A 21 17.08 0.58 -1.26
N ASP A 22 17.03 1.68 -0.50
CA ASP A 22 16.31 1.75 0.77
C ASP A 22 14.79 1.62 0.56
N ASN A 23 14.25 2.30 -0.46
CA ASN A 23 12.84 2.19 -0.84
C ASN A 23 12.48 0.76 -1.26
N VAL A 24 13.32 0.09 -2.04
CA VAL A 24 13.11 -1.31 -2.44
C VAL A 24 13.18 -2.24 -1.23
N ALA A 25 14.11 -2.02 -0.30
CA ALA A 25 14.23 -2.83 0.92
C ALA A 25 13.00 -2.66 1.82
N PHE A 26 12.57 -1.42 2.03
CA PHE A 26 11.36 -1.11 2.79
C PHE A 26 10.11 -1.71 2.16
N TYR A 27 9.97 -1.58 0.83
CA TYR A 27 8.86 -2.15 0.07
C TYR A 27 8.76 -3.66 0.25
N ARG A 28 9.89 -4.38 0.17
CA ARG A 28 9.93 -5.83 0.41
C ARG A 28 9.55 -6.19 1.84
N GLN A 29 10.07 -5.45 2.83
CA GLN A 29 9.70 -5.66 4.23
C GLN A 29 8.19 -5.52 4.44
N VAL A 30 7.59 -4.46 3.87
CA VAL A 30 6.15 -4.20 3.98
C VAL A 30 5.33 -5.31 3.32
N GLN A 31 5.76 -5.86 2.18
CA GLN A 31 5.11 -7.02 1.58
C GLN A 31 5.21 -8.27 2.45
N ASP A 32 6.39 -8.56 3.00
CA ASP A 32 6.61 -9.75 3.84
C ASP A 32 5.79 -9.70 5.14
N GLU A 33 5.59 -8.52 5.71
CA GLU A 33 4.76 -8.33 6.92
C GLU A 33 3.26 -8.31 6.63
N SER A 34 2.86 -8.05 5.38
CA SER A 34 1.45 -7.91 5.02
C SER A 34 0.73 -9.26 5.04
N VAL A 35 -0.54 -9.22 5.45
CA VAL A 35 -1.43 -10.37 5.53
C VAL A 35 -2.71 -10.08 4.75
N GLU A 36 -3.31 -11.13 4.21
CA GLU A 36 -4.57 -11.03 3.48
C GLU A 36 -5.71 -10.65 4.44
N LYS A 37 -6.36 -9.51 4.21
CA LYS A 37 -7.45 -8.98 5.04
C LYS A 37 -8.53 -8.34 4.17
N GLU A 38 -9.75 -8.31 4.68
CA GLU A 38 -10.83 -7.55 4.07
C GLU A 38 -10.73 -6.07 4.47
N CYS A 39 -10.81 -5.18 3.48
CA CYS A 39 -10.86 -3.74 3.72
C CYS A 39 -12.19 -3.34 4.38
N SER A 40 -12.13 -2.64 5.50
CA SER A 40 -13.31 -2.27 6.31
C SER A 40 -14.24 -1.24 5.64
N ASP A 41 -13.82 -0.61 4.54
CA ASP A 41 -14.59 0.44 3.85
C ASP A 41 -15.18 -0.04 2.52
N CYS A 42 -14.44 -0.85 1.74
CA CYS A 42 -14.92 -1.35 0.44
C CYS A 42 -15.18 -2.86 0.38
N GLY A 43 -14.88 -3.63 1.44
CA GLY A 43 -15.13 -5.07 1.51
C GLY A 43 -14.25 -5.93 0.59
N ARG A 44 -13.23 -5.34 -0.06
CA ARG A 44 -12.30 -6.09 -0.93
C ARG A 44 -11.22 -6.76 -0.09
N THR A 45 -10.90 -8.01 -0.43
CA THR A 45 -9.73 -8.73 0.10
C THR A 45 -8.46 -8.17 -0.53
N VAL A 46 -7.53 -7.74 0.32
CA VAL A 46 -6.28 -7.07 -0.07
C VAL A 46 -5.16 -7.42 0.92
N MET A 47 -3.89 -7.28 0.54
CA MET A 47 -2.76 -7.45 1.47
C MET A 47 -2.55 -6.17 2.26
N LEU A 48 -2.71 -6.24 3.58
CA LEU A 48 -2.51 -5.12 4.48
C LEU A 48 -1.52 -5.50 5.56
N ARG A 49 -0.75 -4.52 6.05
CA ARG A 49 -0.03 -4.73 7.30
C ARG A 49 -1.01 -5.11 8.42
N PRO A 50 -0.59 -5.92 9.39
CA PRO A 50 -1.51 -6.51 10.37
C PRO A 50 -2.32 -5.46 11.16
N ASP A 51 -1.71 -4.31 11.39
CA ASP A 51 -2.25 -3.13 12.07
C ASP A 51 -3.21 -2.28 11.22
N TYR A 52 -3.26 -2.48 9.89
CA TYR A 52 -4.12 -1.72 8.99
C TYR A 52 -5.43 -2.44 8.68
N CYS A 53 -6.53 -1.69 8.52
CA CYS A 53 -7.87 -2.22 8.23
C CYS A 53 -8.50 -1.65 6.96
N ARG A 54 -7.88 -0.65 6.32
CA ARG A 54 -8.40 0.01 5.12
C ARG A 54 -7.37 -0.07 3.99
N CYS A 55 -7.85 -0.30 2.77
CA CYS A 55 -7.01 -0.32 1.57
C CYS A 55 -6.53 1.09 1.20
N ASN A 56 -5.42 1.18 0.47
CA ASN A 56 -4.82 2.45 0.08
C ASN A 56 -5.80 3.33 -0.72
N SER A 57 -6.53 2.76 -1.69
CA SER A 57 -7.52 3.53 -2.47
C SER A 57 -8.63 4.14 -1.60
N CYS A 58 -9.04 3.45 -0.53
CA CYS A 58 -10.01 3.99 0.42
C CYS A 58 -9.39 5.12 1.24
N CYS A 59 -8.15 4.97 1.70
CA CYS A 59 -7.42 6.05 2.37
C CYS A 59 -7.25 7.28 1.47
N GLU A 60 -6.79 7.12 0.23
CA GLU A 60 -6.66 8.23 -0.73
C GLU A 60 -7.98 8.92 -1.01
N ARG A 61 -9.08 8.17 -1.13
CA ARG A 61 -10.43 8.73 -1.31
C ARG A 61 -10.81 9.62 -0.14
N ILE A 62 -10.48 9.21 1.09
CA ILE A 62 -10.74 9.99 2.30
C ILE A 62 -9.87 11.25 2.34
N GLU A 63 -8.57 11.11 2.08
CA GLU A 63 -7.61 12.22 2.07
C GLU A 63 -7.94 13.27 1.01
N ARG A 64 -8.41 12.84 -0.16
CA ARG A 64 -8.87 13.73 -1.25
C ARG A 64 -10.26 14.31 -1.01
N GLY A 65 -10.88 14.05 0.15
CA GLY A 65 -12.16 14.66 0.55
C GLY A 65 -13.40 14.06 -0.11
N TYR A 66 -13.32 12.84 -0.66
CA TYR A 66 -14.46 12.15 -1.27
C TYR A 66 -15.35 11.39 -0.25
N GLN A 67 -15.36 11.80 1.02
CA GLN A 67 -16.33 11.31 2.01
C GLN A 67 -17.55 12.25 2.08
N TYR A 68 -18.74 11.70 1.80
CA TYR A 68 -20.05 12.29 2.10
C TYR A 68 -20.68 11.56 3.29
#